data_AF-A0A9D6KJL3-F1
#
_entry.id   AF-A0A9D6KJL3-F1
#
_cell.length_a   1.000
_cell.length_b   1.000
_cell.length_c   1.000
_cell.angle_alpha   90.00
_cell.angle_beta   90.00
_cell.angle_gamma   90.00
#
_symmetry.space_group_name_H-M   'P 1'
#
loop_
_entity.id
_entity.type
_entity.pdbx_description
1 polymer ?
#
loop_
_entity_poly.entity_id
_entity_poly.type
_entity_poly.pdbx_seq_one_letter_code
_entity_poly.pdbx_strand_id
1 'polypeptide(L)'
;MANNGAVTLTPSTVNQTIATGYHNGAGYCAVDTDLVASNIASGVNLFGVTGTLSAGGFPASGQTTSYGTGSDGDVQPGATLAYTDNGDGTITDTNTGLMWEKKSDNGSIHDKDNTYTWGMNTSPYTMNGTMVTAFLAALNGGGGFAGRTDWRIPSIKELQSIVNYEIAYPGPTVSPAFSTGCVASCTVTTCSCTASSGYWSSTTTANSPPNYAWVVTFGYGDVYSDYKPLPDSVRAVRGGL
;
A
#
# COMPACT_ATOMS: atom_id res chain seq x y z
N MET A 1 13.32 -46.34 -26.84
CA MET A 1 12.87 -45.03 -26.33
C MET A 1 11.60 -45.24 -25.54
N ALA A 2 11.43 -44.59 -24.38
CA ALA A 2 10.24 -44.71 -23.55
C ALA A 2 9.00 -44.13 -24.26
N ASN A 3 7.82 -44.68 -24.01
CA ASN A 3 6.55 -44.06 -24.43
C ASN A 3 6.06 -43.17 -23.29
N ASN A 4 6.06 -41.86 -23.53
CA ASN A 4 5.70 -40.83 -22.56
C ASN A 4 4.21 -40.45 -22.65
N GLY A 5 3.45 -41.03 -23.59
CA GLY A 5 2.02 -40.76 -23.73
C GLY A 5 1.73 -39.31 -24.10
N ALA A 6 0.70 -38.73 -23.46
CA ALA A 6 0.36 -37.32 -23.57
C ALA A 6 1.14 -36.53 -22.52
N VAL A 7 1.79 -35.45 -22.92
CA VAL A 7 2.56 -34.58 -22.02
C VAL A 7 1.96 -33.19 -22.02
N THR A 8 1.64 -32.69 -20.83
CA THR A 8 1.19 -31.31 -20.63
C THR A 8 2.30 -30.50 -19.97
N LEU A 9 2.63 -29.34 -20.55
CA LEU A 9 3.60 -28.40 -19.99
C LEU A 9 2.88 -27.10 -19.62
N THR A 10 3.24 -26.49 -18.50
CA THR A 10 2.75 -25.15 -18.14
C THR A 10 3.89 -24.17 -18.34
N PRO A 11 3.76 -23.10 -19.16
CA PRO A 11 4.80 -22.09 -19.36
C PRO A 11 5.46 -21.65 -18.06
N SER A 12 6.76 -21.36 -18.12
CA SER A 12 7.56 -20.94 -16.97
C SER A 12 8.59 -19.90 -17.41
N THR A 13 9.13 -19.15 -16.45
CA THR A 13 10.24 -18.20 -16.67
C THR A 13 11.58 -18.89 -16.96
N VAL A 14 11.63 -20.23 -16.88
CA VAL A 14 12.80 -21.03 -17.25
C VAL A 14 12.45 -22.07 -18.32
N ASN A 15 13.45 -22.45 -19.10
CA ASN A 15 13.32 -23.50 -20.11
C ASN A 15 12.84 -24.81 -19.47
N GLN A 16 11.81 -25.41 -20.06
CA GLN A 16 11.33 -26.74 -19.68
C GLN A 16 11.83 -27.77 -20.67
N THR A 17 12.43 -28.83 -20.15
CA THR A 17 12.93 -29.93 -20.96
C THR A 17 11.80 -30.90 -21.27
N ILE A 18 11.66 -31.23 -22.55
CA ILE A 18 10.78 -32.30 -23.02
C ILE A 18 11.54 -33.62 -22.89
N ALA A 19 10.98 -34.57 -22.14
CA ALA A 19 11.61 -35.88 -21.97
C ALA A 19 11.76 -36.61 -23.32
N THR A 20 12.95 -37.15 -23.57
CA THR A 20 13.24 -37.98 -24.75
C THR A 20 12.37 -39.23 -24.77
N GLY A 21 11.71 -39.52 -25.88
CA GLY A 21 10.80 -40.66 -26.00
C GLY A 21 9.73 -40.46 -27.06
N TYR A 22 8.84 -41.44 -27.20
CA TYR A 22 7.66 -41.36 -28.05
C TYR A 22 6.52 -40.65 -27.31
N HIS A 23 5.87 -39.69 -27.97
CA HIS A 23 4.70 -38.99 -27.47
C HIS A 23 3.51 -39.33 -28.36
N ASN A 24 2.31 -39.46 -27.79
CA ASN A 24 1.13 -39.93 -28.51
C ASN A 24 0.38 -38.82 -29.28
N GLY A 25 0.90 -37.59 -29.29
CA GLY A 25 0.32 -36.44 -29.98
C GLY A 25 -0.88 -35.78 -29.28
N ALA A 26 -1.31 -36.28 -28.11
CA ALA A 26 -2.42 -35.71 -27.34
C ALA A 26 -1.97 -34.71 -26.25
N GLY A 27 -0.66 -34.42 -26.15
CA GLY A 27 -0.11 -33.43 -25.23
C GLY A 27 -0.31 -31.98 -25.68
N TYR A 28 -0.14 -31.02 -24.78
CA TYR A 28 -0.30 -29.59 -25.06
C TYR A 28 0.48 -28.70 -24.08
N CYS A 29 0.72 -27.45 -24.44
CA CYS A 29 1.13 -26.42 -23.47
C CYS A 29 -0.13 -25.80 -22.87
N ALA A 30 -0.32 -25.93 -21.56
CA ALA A 30 -1.38 -25.25 -20.83
C ALA A 30 -1.19 -23.73 -20.97
N VAL A 31 -2.30 -22.99 -21.03
CA VAL A 31 -2.24 -21.53 -20.95
C VAL A 31 -1.84 -21.16 -19.53
N ASP A 32 -0.98 -20.14 -19.39
CA ASP A 32 -0.64 -19.58 -18.09
C ASP A 32 -1.91 -19.04 -17.43
N THR A 33 -2.20 -19.49 -16.21
CA THR A 33 -3.40 -19.05 -15.48
C THR A 33 -3.38 -17.57 -15.14
N ASP A 34 -2.21 -16.94 -15.18
CA ASP A 34 -2.02 -15.51 -14.95
C ASP A 34 -2.29 -14.68 -16.22
N LEU A 35 -2.57 -15.30 -17.37
CA LEU A 35 -3.04 -14.63 -18.59
C LEU A 35 -4.52 -14.22 -18.46
N VAL A 36 -4.80 -13.35 -17.49
CA VAL A 36 -6.10 -12.75 -17.24
C VAL A 36 -6.03 -11.24 -17.47
N ALA A 37 -7.15 -10.63 -17.87
CA ALA A 37 -7.22 -9.21 -18.22
C ALA A 37 -6.70 -8.30 -17.09
N SER A 38 -6.94 -8.66 -15.83
CA SER A 38 -6.49 -7.93 -14.65
C SER A 38 -4.97 -7.89 -14.46
N ASN A 39 -4.22 -8.76 -15.14
CA ASN A 39 -2.76 -8.80 -15.06
C ASN A 39 -2.08 -8.13 -16.26
N ILE A 40 -2.86 -7.75 -17.29
CA ILE A 40 -2.36 -7.16 -18.52
C ILE A 40 -2.71 -5.67 -18.50
N ALA A 41 -1.74 -4.81 -18.82
CA ALA A 41 -1.92 -3.36 -18.83
C ALA A 41 -3.13 -2.93 -19.68
N SER A 42 -3.89 -1.93 -19.21
CA SER A 42 -5.12 -1.46 -19.85
C SER A 42 -4.88 -1.10 -21.31
N GLY A 43 -5.68 -1.67 -22.21
CA GLY A 43 -5.56 -1.47 -23.66
C GLY A 43 -4.44 -2.28 -24.35
N VAL A 44 -3.62 -3.02 -23.61
CA VAL A 44 -2.67 -3.98 -24.19
C VAL A 44 -3.38 -5.29 -24.47
N ASN A 45 -3.25 -5.80 -25.70
CA ASN A 45 -3.74 -7.13 -26.04
C ASN A 45 -2.60 -8.14 -25.97
N LEU A 46 -2.73 -9.15 -25.10
CA LEU A 46 -1.80 -10.26 -25.01
C LEU A 46 -2.54 -11.56 -25.31
N PHE A 47 -2.22 -12.18 -26.44
CA PHE A 47 -2.85 -13.43 -26.93
C PHE A 47 -4.40 -13.37 -26.98
N GLY A 48 -4.98 -12.24 -27.35
CA GLY A 48 -6.43 -12.07 -27.44
C GLY A 48 -7.10 -11.63 -26.13
N VAL A 49 -6.37 -11.62 -25.01
CA VAL A 49 -6.84 -11.07 -23.74
C VAL A 49 -6.49 -9.58 -23.71
N THR A 50 -7.51 -8.72 -23.75
CA THR A 50 -7.32 -7.27 -23.62
C THR A 50 -7.18 -6.93 -22.15
N GLY A 51 -6.08 -6.28 -21.81
CA GLY A 51 -5.76 -5.89 -20.46
C GLY A 51 -6.71 -4.83 -19.92
N THR A 52 -6.97 -4.95 -18.62
CA THR A 52 -7.76 -4.04 -17.80
C THR A 52 -6.95 -3.49 -16.63
N LEU A 53 -5.69 -3.89 -16.47
CA LEU A 53 -4.80 -3.36 -15.44
C LEU A 53 -4.45 -1.92 -15.78
N SER A 54 -5.24 -0.97 -15.31
CA SER A 54 -4.82 0.42 -15.35
C SER A 54 -3.67 0.58 -14.37
N ALA A 55 -2.46 0.83 -14.86
CA ALA A 55 -1.45 1.45 -14.02
C ALA A 55 -2.06 2.77 -13.55
N GLY A 56 -2.26 2.94 -12.24
CA GLY A 56 -2.83 4.18 -11.72
C GLY A 56 -1.92 5.32 -12.11
N GLY A 57 -2.51 6.36 -12.67
CA GLY A 57 -1.82 7.63 -12.83
C GLY A 57 -1.32 8.13 -11.48
N PHE A 58 -0.42 9.12 -11.54
CA PHE A 58 -0.03 9.87 -10.35
C PHE A 58 -1.29 10.30 -9.56
N PRO A 59 -1.35 10.09 -8.23
CA PRO A 59 -2.57 10.33 -7.46
C PRO A 59 -2.98 11.79 -7.55
N ALA A 60 -4.27 12.04 -7.81
CA ALA A 60 -4.84 13.37 -7.71
C ALA A 60 -4.76 13.89 -6.26
N SER A 61 -4.77 15.21 -6.08
CA SER A 61 -4.80 15.82 -4.74
C SER A 61 -6.13 15.57 -3.98
N GLY A 62 -7.14 15.03 -4.67
CA GLY A 62 -8.49 14.84 -4.15
C GLY A 62 -9.37 16.08 -4.23
N GLN A 63 -8.82 17.24 -4.60
CA GLN A 63 -9.59 18.47 -4.76
C GLN A 63 -10.50 18.41 -5.98
N THR A 64 -11.78 18.72 -5.75
CA THR A 64 -12.81 18.88 -6.77
C THR A 64 -13.35 20.30 -6.83
N THR A 65 -13.15 21.08 -5.76
CA THR A 65 -13.48 22.50 -5.74
C THR A 65 -12.45 23.32 -6.51
N SER A 66 -12.87 23.97 -7.60
CA SER A 66 -12.02 24.91 -8.35
C SER A 66 -11.84 26.23 -7.59
N TYR A 67 -10.58 26.66 -7.45
CA TYR A 67 -10.20 27.95 -6.86
C TYR A 67 -9.73 28.97 -7.92
N GLY A 68 -10.11 28.75 -9.18
CA GLY A 68 -9.70 29.56 -10.32
C GLY A 68 -9.04 28.72 -11.41
N THR A 69 -8.89 29.33 -12.58
CA THR A 69 -8.33 28.65 -13.75
C THR A 69 -6.94 28.12 -13.48
N GLY A 70 -6.71 26.85 -13.77
CA GLY A 70 -5.42 26.18 -13.56
C GLY A 70 -5.20 25.58 -12.17
N SER A 71 -6.15 25.74 -11.24
CA SER A 71 -6.10 25.04 -9.95
C SER A 71 -6.37 23.54 -10.10
N ASP A 72 -5.93 22.73 -9.15
CA ASP A 72 -6.17 21.27 -9.17
C ASP A 72 -7.66 20.94 -9.29
N GLY A 73 -8.52 21.69 -8.60
CA GLY A 73 -9.98 21.58 -8.71
C GLY A 73 -10.54 21.91 -10.10
N ASP A 74 -9.86 22.77 -10.86
CA ASP A 74 -10.22 23.16 -12.23
C ASP A 74 -9.74 22.13 -13.26
N VAL A 75 -8.46 21.75 -13.17
CA VAL A 75 -7.81 20.91 -14.20
C VAL A 75 -7.92 19.41 -13.91
N GLN A 76 -8.28 19.04 -12.68
CA GLN A 76 -8.42 17.66 -12.20
C GLN A 76 -7.22 16.77 -12.60
N PRO A 77 -5.97 17.16 -12.24
CA PRO A 77 -4.79 16.43 -12.66
C PRO A 77 -4.60 15.14 -11.85
N GLY A 78 -4.05 14.11 -12.48
CA GLY A 78 -3.80 12.82 -11.84
C GLY A 78 -4.98 11.87 -11.87
N ALA A 79 -4.78 10.67 -11.33
CA ALA A 79 -5.83 9.68 -11.20
C ALA A 79 -6.70 9.98 -9.97
N THR A 80 -8.02 9.98 -10.16
CA THR A 80 -8.97 10.08 -9.05
C THR A 80 -8.62 9.05 -7.98
N LEU A 81 -8.51 9.51 -6.73
CA LEU A 81 -8.19 8.66 -5.59
C LEU A 81 -9.23 7.54 -5.47
N ALA A 82 -8.77 6.28 -5.50
CA ALA A 82 -9.64 5.12 -5.58
C ALA A 82 -9.16 4.02 -4.64
N TYR A 83 -10.03 3.64 -3.70
CA TYR A 83 -9.72 2.72 -2.61
C TYR A 83 -10.81 1.67 -2.45
N THR A 84 -10.41 0.44 -2.22
CA THR A 84 -11.30 -0.70 -1.94
C THR A 84 -11.02 -1.23 -0.55
N ASP A 85 -12.02 -1.20 0.34
CA ASP A 85 -11.96 -1.90 1.62
C ASP A 85 -12.12 -3.41 1.37
N ASN A 86 -11.15 -4.21 1.82
CA ASN A 86 -11.15 -5.65 1.61
C ASN A 86 -11.97 -6.41 2.67
N GLY A 87 -12.47 -5.72 3.71
CA GLY A 87 -13.28 -6.31 4.79
C GLY A 87 -12.48 -7.16 5.79
N ASP A 88 -11.17 -7.31 5.59
CA ASP A 88 -10.25 -8.10 6.42
C ASP A 88 -9.35 -7.23 7.32
N GLY A 89 -9.62 -5.93 7.37
CA GLY A 89 -8.77 -4.96 8.05
C GLY A 89 -7.79 -4.22 7.13
N THR A 90 -7.86 -4.42 5.81
CA THR A 90 -7.00 -3.75 4.83
C THR A 90 -7.78 -2.95 3.79
N ILE A 91 -7.11 -1.97 3.18
CA ILE A 91 -7.61 -1.15 2.07
C ILE A 91 -6.64 -1.26 0.90
N THR A 92 -7.12 -1.62 -0.28
CA THR A 92 -6.33 -1.59 -1.52
C THR A 92 -6.50 -0.25 -2.22
N ASP A 93 -5.39 0.43 -2.49
CA ASP A 93 -5.31 1.55 -3.43
C ASP A 93 -5.23 1.00 -4.85
N THR A 94 -6.27 1.22 -5.64
CA THR A 94 -6.37 0.66 -7.00
C THR A 94 -5.52 1.41 -8.01
N ASN A 95 -5.02 2.60 -7.66
CA ASN A 95 -4.10 3.35 -8.52
C ASN A 95 -2.67 2.82 -8.35
N THR A 96 -2.22 2.68 -7.12
CA THR A 96 -0.81 2.33 -6.83
C THR A 96 -0.57 0.84 -6.67
N GLY A 97 -1.63 0.03 -6.51
CA GLY A 97 -1.53 -1.39 -6.14
C GLY A 97 -1.05 -1.61 -4.70
N LEU A 98 -0.94 -0.53 -3.91
CA LEU A 98 -0.59 -0.61 -2.50
C LEU A 98 -1.77 -1.14 -1.69
N MET A 99 -1.46 -1.91 -0.66
CA MET A 99 -2.42 -2.37 0.33
C MET A 99 -2.03 -1.80 1.68
N TRP A 100 -3.01 -1.16 2.32
CA TRP A 100 -2.86 -0.39 3.55
C TRP A 100 -3.55 -1.09 4.71
N GLU A 101 -2.95 -0.99 5.88
CA GLU A 101 -3.58 -1.36 7.15
C GLU A 101 -4.68 -0.34 7.51
N LYS A 102 -5.86 -0.79 7.95
CA LYS A 102 -6.87 0.06 8.60
C LYS A 102 -6.48 0.28 10.06
N LYS A 103 -6.83 1.43 10.65
CA LYS A 103 -6.70 1.64 12.09
C LYS A 103 -8.05 1.47 12.79
N SER A 104 -7.99 1.11 14.06
CA SER A 104 -9.10 0.91 14.98
C SER A 104 -9.13 1.99 16.06
N ASP A 105 -10.07 1.91 17.00
CA ASP A 105 -10.16 2.78 18.18
C ASP A 105 -10.55 1.94 19.41
N ASN A 106 -9.71 0.95 19.76
CA ASN A 106 -10.03 -0.15 20.69
C ASN A 106 -8.87 -0.62 21.57
N GLY A 107 -7.76 0.12 21.62
CA GLY A 107 -6.55 -0.20 22.37
C GLY A 107 -5.70 -1.35 21.79
N SER A 108 -6.03 -1.88 20.61
CA SER A 108 -5.21 -2.91 19.95
C SER A 108 -3.94 -2.31 19.34
N ILE A 109 -3.07 -3.15 18.75
CA ILE A 109 -1.89 -2.67 18.00
C ILE A 109 -2.28 -1.77 16.80
N HIS A 110 -3.51 -1.92 16.30
CA HIS A 110 -4.06 -1.16 15.19
C HIS A 110 -4.71 0.16 15.60
N ASP A 111 -4.67 0.53 16.89
CA ASP A 111 -5.32 1.75 17.36
C ASP A 111 -4.74 3.01 16.69
N LYS A 112 -5.63 3.95 16.30
CA LYS A 112 -5.25 5.25 15.73
C LYS A 112 -4.46 6.12 16.72
N ASP A 113 -4.66 5.95 18.02
CA ASP A 113 -4.04 6.74 19.09
C ASP A 113 -2.67 6.19 19.52
N ASN A 114 -2.27 5.01 19.01
CA ASN A 114 -0.95 4.47 19.25
C ASN A 114 0.12 5.32 18.55
N THR A 115 1.18 5.63 19.28
CA THR A 115 2.34 6.35 18.77
C THR A 115 3.62 5.57 18.99
N TYR A 116 4.59 5.81 18.11
CA TYR A 116 5.83 5.03 18.03
C TYR A 116 7.01 5.93 17.69
N THR A 117 8.20 5.52 18.11
CA THR A 117 9.44 6.21 17.79
C THR A 117 10.03 5.69 16.50
N TRP A 118 10.70 6.56 15.74
CA TRP A 118 11.26 6.23 14.43
C TRP A 118 12.55 5.41 14.55
N GLY A 119 13.49 5.87 15.38
CA GLY A 119 14.80 5.25 15.53
C GLY A 119 15.74 6.06 16.42
N MET A 120 16.94 5.52 16.62
CA MET A 120 17.96 6.16 17.45
C MET A 120 18.52 7.43 16.78
N ASN A 121 18.80 8.45 17.59
CA ASN A 121 19.44 9.72 17.21
C ASN A 121 20.97 9.66 17.25
N THR A 122 21.54 8.45 17.25
CA THR A 122 22.97 8.19 17.29
C THR A 122 23.38 7.31 16.11
N SER A 123 24.62 7.49 15.65
CA SER A 123 25.22 6.62 14.64
C SER A 123 25.05 5.14 15.05
N PRO A 124 24.56 4.25 14.17
CA PRO A 124 24.50 4.37 12.70
C PRO A 124 23.21 5.00 12.10
N TYR A 125 22.34 5.64 12.90
CA TYR A 125 21.10 6.29 12.43
C TYR A 125 20.12 5.36 11.70
N THR A 126 19.97 4.15 12.21
CA THR A 126 19.09 3.13 11.65
C THR A 126 17.63 3.31 12.07
N MET A 127 16.71 2.84 11.24
CA MET A 127 15.28 2.80 11.51
C MET A 127 14.97 1.62 12.45
N ASN A 128 15.20 1.78 13.75
CA ASN A 128 15.13 0.73 14.75
C ASN A 128 14.26 1.09 15.98
N GLY A 129 13.41 2.11 15.86
CA GLY A 129 12.51 2.54 16.94
C GLY A 129 11.35 1.57 17.17
N THR A 130 10.40 1.96 18.03
CA THR A 130 9.26 1.10 18.37
C THR A 130 8.31 0.86 17.19
N MET A 131 8.34 1.71 16.16
CA MET A 131 7.55 1.46 14.95
C MET A 131 8.01 0.20 14.20
N VAL A 132 9.29 -0.15 14.29
CA VAL A 132 9.84 -1.37 13.68
C VAL A 132 9.82 -2.51 14.70
N THR A 133 10.38 -2.27 15.88
CA THR A 133 10.65 -3.31 16.88
C THR A 133 9.42 -3.82 17.62
N ALA A 134 8.35 -3.03 17.66
CA ALA A 134 7.07 -3.42 18.26
C ALA A 134 5.97 -3.51 17.20
N PHE A 135 5.67 -2.42 16.50
CA PHE A 135 4.54 -2.36 15.57
C PHE A 135 4.70 -3.29 14.35
N LEU A 136 5.75 -3.11 13.53
CA LEU A 136 5.98 -4.02 12.40
C LEU A 136 6.28 -5.46 12.84
N ALA A 137 7.01 -5.63 13.95
CA ALA A 137 7.28 -6.96 14.50
C ALA A 137 5.98 -7.70 14.86
N ALA A 138 4.97 -7.00 15.40
CA ALA A 138 3.67 -7.58 15.70
C ALA A 138 2.88 -7.89 14.41
N LEU A 139 2.82 -6.96 13.45
CA LEU A 139 2.08 -7.15 12.19
C LEU A 139 2.66 -8.29 11.33
N ASN A 140 3.97 -8.50 11.39
CA ASN A 140 4.66 -9.55 10.62
C ASN A 140 4.92 -10.83 11.43
N GLY A 141 4.50 -10.87 12.70
CA GLY A 141 4.67 -12.03 13.58
C GLY A 141 3.62 -13.12 13.32
N GLY A 142 4.01 -14.39 13.51
CA GLY A 142 3.09 -15.52 13.39
C GLY A 142 2.45 -15.65 12.01
N GLY A 143 1.12 -15.71 11.95
CA GLY A 143 0.36 -15.73 10.69
C GLY A 143 0.26 -14.37 9.99
N GLY A 144 0.83 -13.32 10.58
CA GLY A 144 0.77 -11.96 10.08
C GLY A 144 -0.59 -11.29 10.25
N PHE A 145 -0.69 -10.05 9.77
CA PHE A 145 -1.93 -9.28 9.72
C PHE A 145 -2.63 -9.48 8.36
N ALA A 146 -3.92 -9.81 8.40
CA ALA A 146 -4.72 -10.19 7.21
C ALA A 146 -4.07 -11.33 6.37
N GLY A 147 -3.38 -12.26 7.06
CA GLY A 147 -2.66 -13.37 6.41
C GLY A 147 -1.38 -12.95 5.67
N ARG A 148 -0.82 -11.78 5.97
CA ARG A 148 0.37 -11.20 5.31
C ARG A 148 1.45 -10.84 6.32
N THR A 149 2.71 -11.08 5.96
CA THR A 149 3.90 -10.89 6.83
C THR A 149 4.96 -9.98 6.20
N ASP A 150 4.62 -9.29 5.12
CA ASP A 150 5.47 -8.38 4.35
C ASP A 150 5.08 -6.91 4.56
N TRP A 151 4.54 -6.56 5.73
CA TRP A 151 4.19 -5.19 6.09
C TRP A 151 5.44 -4.34 6.32
N ARG A 152 5.41 -3.10 5.84
CA ARG A 152 6.47 -2.10 6.01
C ARG A 152 5.89 -0.73 6.36
N ILE A 153 6.75 0.16 6.87
CA ILE A 153 6.41 1.58 6.99
C ILE A 153 6.46 2.22 5.59
N PRO A 154 5.43 2.96 5.17
CA PRO A 154 5.38 3.63 3.88
C PRO A 154 6.50 4.68 3.72
N SER A 155 6.98 4.86 2.50
CA SER A 155 7.77 6.04 2.14
C SER A 155 6.90 7.30 2.21
N ILE A 156 7.56 8.46 2.23
CA ILE A 156 6.83 9.73 2.34
C ILE A 156 5.85 9.94 1.18
N LYS A 157 6.22 9.53 -0.03
CA LYS A 157 5.39 9.67 -1.23
C LYS A 157 4.17 8.75 -1.19
N GLU A 158 4.29 7.57 -0.60
CA GLU A 158 3.15 6.66 -0.42
C GLU A 158 2.19 7.21 0.65
N LEU A 159 2.69 7.78 1.76
CA LEU A 159 1.78 8.43 2.72
C LEU A 159 1.08 9.64 2.12
N GLN A 160 1.76 10.42 1.28
CA GLN A 160 1.14 11.54 0.58
C GLN A 160 0.04 11.08 -0.39
N SER A 161 0.13 9.87 -0.97
CA SER A 161 -0.87 9.40 -1.95
C SER A 161 -2.25 9.17 -1.34
N ILE A 162 -2.35 9.00 -0.02
CA ILE A 162 -3.63 8.79 0.68
C ILE A 162 -4.26 10.08 1.22
N VAL A 163 -3.55 11.21 1.14
CA VAL A 163 -4.04 12.54 1.54
C VAL A 163 -5.14 12.97 0.57
N ASN A 164 -6.22 13.55 1.10
CA ASN A 164 -7.27 14.17 0.30
C ASN A 164 -7.46 15.62 0.75
N TYR A 165 -6.97 16.56 -0.06
CA TYR A 165 -6.95 17.99 0.24
C TYR A 165 -8.31 18.69 0.09
N GLU A 166 -9.37 17.99 -0.31
CA GLU A 166 -10.75 18.50 -0.22
C GLU A 166 -11.30 18.39 1.21
N ILE A 167 -10.72 17.50 2.03
CA ILE A 167 -11.17 17.28 3.40
C ILE A 167 -10.46 18.25 4.35
N ALA A 168 -11.19 19.31 4.69
CA ALA A 168 -10.72 20.34 5.60
C ALA A 168 -10.70 19.88 7.07
N TYR A 169 -9.80 20.49 7.85
CA TYR A 169 -9.82 20.47 9.31
C TYR A 169 -11.22 20.87 9.83
N PRO A 170 -11.79 20.20 10.87
CA PRO A 170 -11.13 19.32 11.85
C PRO A 170 -11.07 17.82 11.50
N GLY A 171 -11.59 17.38 10.35
CA GLY A 171 -11.52 15.97 9.95
C GLY A 171 -10.12 15.58 9.48
N PRO A 172 -9.73 14.29 9.57
CA PRO A 172 -8.42 13.92 9.06
C PRO A 172 -8.41 14.10 7.54
N THR A 173 -7.44 14.84 7.02
CA THR A 173 -7.21 15.15 5.59
C THR A 173 -6.73 13.89 4.85
N VAL A 174 -7.58 12.87 4.80
CA VAL A 174 -7.35 11.57 4.14
C VAL A 174 -8.61 11.13 3.44
N SER A 175 -8.47 10.31 2.41
CA SER A 175 -9.65 9.78 1.71
C SER A 175 -10.60 9.03 2.64
N PRO A 176 -11.94 9.12 2.44
CA PRO A 176 -12.93 8.57 3.38
C PRO A 176 -12.75 7.09 3.73
N ALA A 177 -12.21 6.28 2.81
CA ALA A 177 -11.86 4.88 3.07
C ALA A 177 -10.99 4.70 4.33
N PHE A 178 -10.14 5.68 4.67
CA PHE A 178 -9.26 5.65 5.84
C PHE A 178 -9.88 6.24 7.12
N SER A 179 -11.08 6.83 7.03
CA SER A 179 -11.77 7.44 8.17
C SER A 179 -13.29 7.31 8.02
N THR A 180 -13.81 6.10 8.22
CA THR A 180 -15.24 5.77 8.10
C THR A 180 -15.70 5.01 9.33
N GLY A 181 -16.76 5.51 9.98
CA GLY A 181 -17.36 4.86 11.15
C GLY A 181 -16.44 4.78 12.36
N CYS A 182 -15.47 5.68 12.48
CA CYS A 182 -14.54 5.68 13.60
C CYS A 182 -15.27 6.06 14.90
N VAL A 183 -15.43 5.08 15.78
CA VAL A 183 -16.09 5.20 17.08
C VAL A 183 -15.34 4.34 18.11
N ALA A 184 -15.44 4.72 19.38
CA ALA A 184 -14.80 3.98 20.45
C ALA A 184 -15.17 2.48 20.42
N SER A 185 -14.19 1.63 20.68
CA SER A 185 -14.21 0.16 20.61
C SER A 185 -14.34 -0.45 19.20
N CYS A 186 -14.34 0.34 18.13
CA CYS A 186 -14.40 -0.22 16.77
C CYS A 186 -13.09 -0.93 16.39
N THR A 187 -13.20 -2.00 15.59
CA THR A 187 -12.07 -2.82 15.11
C THR A 187 -11.76 -2.50 13.65
N VAL A 188 -10.59 -2.91 13.16
CA VAL A 188 -10.19 -2.75 11.75
C VAL A 188 -11.16 -3.39 10.74
N THR A 189 -11.96 -4.37 11.16
CA THR A 189 -12.98 -5.03 10.32
C THR A 189 -14.35 -4.33 10.37
N THR A 190 -14.58 -3.42 11.31
CA THR A 190 -15.87 -2.75 11.51
C THR A 190 -15.83 -1.25 11.24
N CYS A 191 -14.65 -0.64 11.31
CA CYS A 191 -14.42 0.77 11.03
C CYS A 191 -13.07 0.99 10.34
N SER A 192 -12.83 2.22 9.94
CA SER A 192 -11.52 2.73 9.58
C SER A 192 -11.30 4.04 10.33
N CYS A 193 -10.24 4.11 11.11
CA CYS A 193 -9.88 5.30 11.87
C CYS A 193 -8.61 5.96 11.32
N THR A 194 -8.54 7.28 11.45
CA THR A 194 -7.34 8.07 11.25
C THR A 194 -7.32 9.19 12.28
N ALA A 195 -6.21 9.35 12.99
CA ALA A 195 -6.01 10.49 13.88
C ALA A 195 -5.56 11.70 13.06
N SER A 196 -6.01 12.90 13.45
CA SER A 196 -5.55 14.16 12.85
C SER A 196 -4.18 14.56 13.44
N SER A 197 -3.16 13.73 13.21
CA SER A 197 -1.81 13.82 13.78
C SER A 197 -0.73 13.57 12.71
N GLY A 198 0.55 13.65 13.11
CA GLY A 198 1.69 13.25 12.29
C GLY A 198 1.80 11.73 12.16
N TYR A 199 2.07 11.27 10.93
CA TYR A 199 2.34 9.87 10.60
C TYR A 199 3.76 9.70 10.07
N TRP A 200 4.55 8.85 10.73
CA TRP A 200 5.91 8.54 10.31
C TRP A 200 5.96 7.88 8.94
N SER A 201 6.82 8.39 8.07
CA SER A 201 7.31 7.65 6.89
C SER A 201 8.61 6.92 7.21
N SER A 202 9.01 5.97 6.35
CA SER A 202 10.34 5.34 6.37
C SER A 202 11.43 6.24 5.77
N THR A 203 11.11 7.46 5.35
CA THR A 203 12.03 8.33 4.62
C THR A 203 12.79 9.24 5.58
N THR A 204 14.11 9.10 5.66
CA THR A 204 14.98 9.98 6.45
C THR A 204 15.17 11.33 5.74
N THR A 205 15.38 12.40 6.50
CA THR A 205 15.79 13.70 5.93
C THR A 205 17.27 13.67 5.53
N ALA A 206 17.67 14.58 4.64
CA ALA A 206 19.05 14.74 4.16
C ALA A 206 19.95 15.61 5.07
N ASN A 207 19.60 15.75 6.35
CA ASN A 207 20.39 16.50 7.32
C ASN A 207 21.61 15.71 7.82
N SER A 208 22.60 16.44 8.36
CA SER A 208 23.82 15.87 8.93
C SER A 208 24.01 16.40 10.36
N PRO A 209 23.90 15.56 11.41
CA PRO A 209 23.53 14.14 11.36
C PRO A 209 22.05 13.91 10.96
N PRO A 210 21.70 12.72 10.42
CA PRO A 210 20.35 12.41 9.96
C PRO A 210 19.38 12.10 11.11
N ASN A 211 19.16 13.08 11.99
CA ASN A 211 18.39 12.94 13.23
C ASN A 211 16.87 13.11 13.06
N TYR A 212 16.41 13.41 11.85
CA TYR A 212 15.02 13.70 11.53
C TYR A 212 14.52 12.76 10.43
N ALA A 213 13.21 12.55 10.38
CA ALA A 213 12.55 11.79 9.33
C ALA A 213 11.29 12.52 8.86
N TRP A 214 10.85 12.23 7.65
CA TRP A 214 9.67 12.87 7.07
C TRP A 214 8.38 12.29 7.65
N VAL A 215 7.42 13.18 7.88
CA VAL A 215 6.09 12.96 8.43
C VAL A 215 5.07 13.59 7.50
N VAL A 216 3.92 12.94 7.34
CA VAL A 216 2.71 13.57 6.78
C VAL A 216 1.74 13.78 7.93
N THR A 217 1.21 14.99 8.11
CA THR A 217 0.12 15.23 9.06
C THR A 217 -1.22 15.14 8.37
N PHE A 218 -2.13 14.38 8.96
CA PHE A 218 -3.51 14.32 8.51
C PHE A 218 -4.40 15.39 9.17
N GLY A 219 -3.84 16.36 9.89
CA GLY A 219 -4.61 17.53 10.36
C GLY A 219 -4.89 18.54 9.24
N TYR A 220 -3.90 18.79 8.39
CA TYR A 220 -3.96 19.74 7.27
C TYR A 220 -3.40 19.19 5.95
N GLY A 221 -2.86 17.97 5.96
CA GLY A 221 -2.26 17.34 4.77
C GLY A 221 -0.84 17.80 4.44
N ASP A 222 -0.16 18.54 5.32
CA ASP A 222 1.20 19.01 5.08
C ASP A 222 2.27 17.94 5.36
N VAL A 223 3.44 18.15 4.76
CA VAL A 223 4.63 17.33 4.94
C VAL A 223 5.69 18.14 5.65
N TYR A 224 6.20 17.59 6.75
CA TYR A 224 7.28 18.19 7.52
C TYR A 224 8.23 17.10 7.99
N SER A 225 9.29 17.50 8.71
CA SER A 225 10.22 16.56 9.32
C SER A 225 10.16 16.66 10.83
N ASP A 226 10.17 15.52 11.52
CA ASP A 226 10.19 15.47 12.97
C ASP A 226 11.41 14.68 13.50
N TYR A 227 11.73 14.92 14.77
CA TYR A 227 12.88 14.37 15.46
C TYR A 227 12.65 12.90 15.79
N LYS A 228 13.52 12.01 15.28
CA LYS A 228 13.33 10.54 15.33
C LYS A 228 13.00 9.93 16.70
N PRO A 229 13.49 10.47 17.84
CA PRO A 229 13.11 9.97 19.17
C PRO A 229 11.70 10.36 19.64
N LEU A 230 11.03 11.30 19.00
CA LEU A 230 9.66 11.68 19.36
C LEU A 230 8.65 10.63 18.87
N PRO A 231 7.52 10.48 19.57
CA PRO A 231 6.47 9.55 19.19
C PRO A 231 5.51 10.19 18.18
N ASP A 232 5.26 9.51 17.05
CA ASP A 232 4.20 9.84 16.08
C ASP A 232 3.39 8.60 15.71
N SER A 233 2.24 8.81 15.06
CA SER A 233 1.38 7.73 14.58
C SER A 233 2.04 6.96 13.42
N VAL A 234 1.56 5.74 13.18
CA VAL A 234 2.03 4.89 12.07
C VAL A 234 0.87 4.19 11.39
N ARG A 235 1.04 3.89 10.10
CA ARG A 235 0.15 3.04 9.30
C ARG A 235 1.02 2.17 8.41
N ALA A 236 0.79 0.86 8.44
CA ALA A 236 1.56 -0.04 7.59
C ALA A 236 1.04 -0.08 6.15
N VAL A 237 1.95 -0.36 5.22
CA VAL A 237 1.66 -0.60 3.81
C VAL A 237 2.39 -1.86 3.33
N ARG A 238 1.91 -2.46 2.25
CA ARG A 238 2.57 -3.56 1.52
C ARG A 238 2.22 -3.50 0.03
N GLY A 239 2.92 -4.29 -0.78
CA GLY A 239 2.69 -4.36 -2.23
C GLY A 239 3.12 -3.10 -2.98
N GLY A 240 2.40 -2.82 -4.08
CA GLY A 240 2.72 -1.82 -5.09
C GLY A 240 2.81 -2.46 -6.49
N LEU A 241 2.52 -1.66 -7.53
CA LEU A 241 2.74 -2.01 -8.95
C LEU A 241 4.22 -1.91 -9.35
#